data_AF-A0A521IGA3-F1
#
_entry.id   AF-A0A521IGA3-F1
#
_cell.length_a   1.000
_cell.length_b   1.000
_cell.length_c   1.000
_cell.angle_alpha   90.00
_cell.angle_beta   90.00
_cell.angle_gamma   90.00
#
_symmetry.space_group_name_H-M   'P 1'
#
loop_
_entity.id
_entity.type
_entity.pdbx_description
1 polymer ?
#
loop_
_entity_poly.entity_id
_entity_poly.type
_entity_poly.pdbx_seq_one_letter_code
_entity_poly.pdbx_strand_id
1 'polypeptide(L)'
;MKHSFIALAITVAVCSSCASSPNSPDAGSARAPDPGKETSGLSKNWIASGKSYPEAGLFSGPIAWEAGQYIVTGTIAKGKYEQVTRQLIVGKEGDGWVIESISTDKKGITTGSQMLLKGLDAAMSSGNYGNITIGWMKQLNEKGEVNTVDAEQMRFFASFIKPVYESMLTSVGEFIEAGTIQVPAGSFAGTSLIETETKVLGKSIKSKTWYHSAVPINGMVKSLSDDGSTLIELLSWGTDGEPRIK
;
A
#
# COMPACT_ATOMS: atom_id res chain seq x y z
N MET A 1 19.26 -17.26 -6.27
CA MET A 1 18.63 -17.03 -4.94
C MET A 1 17.36 -16.25 -5.23
N LYS A 2 16.17 -16.86 -5.14
CA LYS A 2 14.90 -16.19 -5.45
C LYS A 2 14.55 -15.27 -4.28
N HIS A 3 14.71 -13.96 -4.45
CA HIS A 3 14.29 -13.02 -3.43
C HIS A 3 12.79 -12.76 -3.59
N SER A 4 11.97 -13.43 -2.78
CA SER A 4 10.54 -13.13 -2.67
C SER A 4 10.37 -11.83 -1.90
N PHE A 5 10.47 -10.70 -2.59
CA PHE A 5 10.05 -9.41 -2.04
C PHE A 5 8.54 -9.29 -2.21
N ILE A 6 7.80 -9.64 -1.16
CA ILE A 6 6.36 -9.39 -1.14
C ILE A 6 6.14 -7.97 -0.62
N ALA A 7 5.51 -7.15 -1.46
CA ALA A 7 5.00 -5.86 -1.06
C ALA A 7 4.00 -6.06 0.07
N LEU A 8 4.34 -5.51 1.23
CA LEU A 8 3.51 -5.57 2.41
C LEU A 8 2.22 -4.80 2.11
N ALA A 9 1.17 -5.52 1.70
CA ALA A 9 -0.16 -4.97 1.54
C ALA A 9 -0.78 -4.76 2.94
N ILE A 10 -0.22 -3.84 3.74
CA ILE A 10 -0.91 -3.27 4.92
C ILE A 10 -1.99 -2.26 4.47
N THR A 11 -2.58 -2.47 3.31
CA THR A 11 -3.72 -1.68 2.82
C THR A 11 -4.86 -2.63 2.53
N VAL A 12 -5.19 -3.51 3.47
CA VAL A 12 -6.50 -4.19 3.44
C VAL A 12 -7.55 -3.21 3.96
N ALA A 13 -7.87 -2.20 3.14
CA ALA A 13 -9.14 -1.52 3.24
C ALA A 13 -10.13 -2.33 2.41
N VAL A 14 -11.01 -3.05 3.11
CA VAL A 14 -12.08 -3.86 2.57
C VAL A 14 -13.03 -2.97 1.75
N CYS A 15 -12.88 -2.94 0.42
CA CYS A 15 -13.92 -2.41 -0.47
C CYS A 15 -14.85 -3.56 -0.88
N SER A 16 -15.80 -3.91 0.00
CA SER A 16 -16.84 -4.90 -0.27
C SER A 16 -17.90 -4.38 -1.23
N SER A 17 -17.57 -4.10 -2.51
CA SER A 17 -18.59 -4.03 -3.57
C SER A 17 -17.99 -3.80 -4.96
N CYS A 18 -17.49 -4.82 -5.65
CA CYS A 18 -17.38 -4.79 -7.11
C CYS A 18 -17.62 -6.19 -7.70
N ALA A 19 -18.82 -6.37 -8.27
CA ALA A 19 -19.07 -7.39 -9.28
C ALA A 19 -18.58 -6.89 -10.65
N SER A 20 -18.11 -7.84 -11.44
CA SER A 20 -17.40 -7.75 -12.72
C SER A 20 -18.17 -7.07 -13.87
N SER A 21 -17.42 -6.47 -14.79
CA SER A 21 -17.79 -6.38 -16.21
C SER A 21 -16.52 -6.51 -17.07
N PRO A 22 -16.50 -7.36 -18.12
CA PRO A 22 -15.32 -7.58 -18.93
C PRO A 22 -15.31 -6.60 -20.10
N ASN A 23 -14.34 -5.68 -20.12
CA ASN A 23 -13.65 -5.14 -21.30
C ASN A 23 -12.98 -3.80 -20.95
N SER A 24 -11.65 -3.75 -20.92
CA SER A 24 -10.93 -2.49 -21.19
C SER A 24 -9.46 -2.70 -21.57
N PRO A 25 -8.88 -1.74 -22.32
CA PRO A 25 -7.66 -1.88 -23.11
C PRO A 25 -6.40 -1.64 -22.28
N ASP A 26 -5.25 -2.05 -22.85
CA ASP A 26 -3.87 -1.85 -22.40
C ASP A 26 -3.69 -1.31 -20.97
N ALA A 27 -3.45 -2.24 -20.04
CA ALA A 27 -3.21 -2.00 -18.62
C ALA A 27 -2.08 -0.99 -18.30
N GLY A 28 -1.22 -0.64 -19.26
CA GLY A 28 -0.22 0.41 -19.09
C GLY A 28 -0.79 1.84 -19.14
N SER A 29 -1.97 2.04 -19.76
CA SER A 29 -2.51 3.36 -20.10
C SER A 29 -3.61 3.87 -19.15
N ALA A 30 -4.06 3.07 -18.17
CA ALA A 30 -5.06 3.54 -17.21
C ALA A 30 -4.49 4.74 -16.43
N ARG A 31 -5.17 5.88 -16.52
CA ARG A 31 -4.81 7.15 -15.88
C ARG A 31 -5.92 7.56 -14.94
N ALA A 32 -5.56 8.30 -13.90
CA ALA A 32 -6.52 8.98 -13.06
C ALA A 32 -7.50 9.85 -13.89
N PRO A 33 -8.78 9.94 -13.48
CA PRO A 33 -9.74 10.84 -14.11
C PRO A 33 -9.28 12.30 -13.94
N ASP A 34 -9.70 13.19 -14.83
CA ASP A 34 -9.33 14.62 -14.74
C ASP A 34 -9.74 15.23 -13.37
N PRO A 35 -8.79 15.69 -12.53
CA PRO A 35 -9.08 16.26 -11.21
C PRO A 35 -9.99 17.48 -11.28
N GLY A 36 -9.97 18.24 -12.39
CA GLY A 36 -10.74 19.47 -12.57
C GLY A 36 -12.24 19.25 -12.80
N LYS A 37 -12.69 18.00 -12.95
CA LYS A 37 -14.09 17.65 -13.25
C LYS A 37 -14.81 16.93 -12.11
N GLU A 38 -14.19 16.79 -10.94
CA GLU A 38 -14.67 15.95 -9.84
C GLU A 38 -14.96 16.77 -8.58
N THR A 39 -15.96 16.35 -7.79
CA THR A 39 -16.48 17.11 -6.65
C THR A 39 -15.99 16.62 -5.28
N SER A 40 -15.36 15.45 -5.20
CA SER A 40 -14.71 15.01 -3.96
C SER A 40 -13.52 15.91 -3.65
N GLY A 41 -13.36 16.24 -2.36
CA GLY A 41 -12.19 16.98 -1.90
C GLY A 41 -10.86 16.20 -2.02
N LEU A 42 -10.87 14.96 -2.55
CA LEU A 42 -9.69 14.10 -2.67
C LEU A 42 -8.89 14.36 -3.95
N SER A 43 -9.51 14.84 -5.02
CA SER A 43 -8.85 15.04 -6.33
C SER A 43 -7.62 15.95 -6.24
N LYS A 44 -7.59 16.89 -5.29
CA LYS A 44 -6.45 17.76 -4.98
C LYS A 44 -5.16 17.02 -4.60
N ASN A 45 -5.22 15.74 -4.25
CA ASN A 45 -4.04 14.94 -3.91
C ASN A 45 -3.35 14.36 -5.16
N TRP A 46 -3.97 14.45 -6.34
CA TRP A 46 -3.44 13.97 -7.62
C TRP A 46 -2.73 15.08 -8.42
N ILE A 47 -2.09 16.03 -7.72
CA ILE A 47 -1.29 17.07 -8.35
C ILE A 47 0.12 16.51 -8.62
N ALA A 48 0.56 16.58 -9.87
CA ALA A 48 1.89 16.13 -10.24
C ALA A 48 2.98 16.96 -9.55
N SER A 49 3.89 16.29 -8.87
CA SER A 49 5.03 16.93 -8.19
C SER A 49 6.10 17.48 -9.12
N GLY A 50 6.17 16.97 -10.37
CA GLY A 50 7.23 17.27 -11.33
C GLY A 50 8.60 16.65 -10.99
N LYS A 51 8.72 15.88 -9.90
CA LYS A 51 9.96 15.19 -9.54
C LYS A 51 10.29 14.07 -10.54
N SER A 52 11.57 13.82 -10.72
CA SER A 52 12.08 12.71 -11.55
C SER A 52 13.07 11.89 -10.74
N TYR A 53 12.96 10.56 -10.84
CA TYR A 53 13.82 9.61 -10.18
C TYR A 53 14.59 8.81 -11.24
N PRO A 54 15.92 8.66 -11.06
CA PRO A 54 16.77 8.00 -12.03
C PRO A 54 16.46 6.50 -12.10
N GLU A 55 16.95 5.88 -13.16
CA GLU A 55 16.82 4.45 -13.38
C GLU A 55 17.32 3.64 -12.18
N ALA A 56 16.42 2.87 -11.57
CA ALA A 56 16.77 1.75 -10.72
C ALA A 56 16.74 0.50 -11.60
N GLY A 57 17.71 -0.41 -11.49
CA GLY A 57 17.62 -1.71 -12.16
C GLY A 57 16.43 -2.54 -11.64
N LEU A 58 16.39 -3.84 -11.96
CA LEU A 58 15.35 -4.73 -11.43
C LEU A 58 15.17 -4.58 -9.91
N PHE A 59 13.91 -4.45 -9.50
CA PHE A 59 13.53 -4.17 -8.13
C PHE A 59 14.05 -5.26 -7.20
N SER A 60 14.88 -4.83 -6.24
CA SER A 60 15.56 -5.68 -5.28
C SER A 60 15.12 -5.37 -3.84
N GLY A 61 14.05 -4.60 -3.67
CA GLY A 61 13.51 -4.18 -2.39
C GLY A 61 13.38 -2.66 -2.27
N PRO A 62 12.55 -2.19 -1.32
CA PRO A 62 12.49 -0.77 -0.97
C PRO A 62 13.79 -0.35 -0.25
N ILE A 63 13.97 0.96 -0.05
CA ILE A 63 15.01 1.42 0.88
C ILE A 63 14.83 0.77 2.27
N ALA A 64 15.95 0.56 2.97
CA ALA A 64 15.94 0.01 4.31
C ALA A 64 15.05 0.87 5.22
N TRP A 65 14.24 0.21 6.04
CA TRP A 65 13.27 0.89 6.87
C TRP A 65 13.95 1.76 7.93
N GLU A 66 13.44 2.98 8.09
CA GLU A 66 13.86 3.93 9.11
C GLU A 66 12.65 4.71 9.62
N ALA A 67 12.73 5.15 10.88
CA ALA A 67 11.71 6.03 11.45
C ALA A 67 11.56 7.31 10.60
N GLY A 68 10.32 7.76 10.41
CA GLY A 68 10.00 8.92 9.59
C GLY A 68 9.75 8.61 8.12
N GLN A 69 10.10 7.42 7.62
CA GLN A 69 9.77 7.02 6.27
C GLN A 69 8.26 6.88 6.08
N TYR A 70 7.71 7.52 5.04
CA TYR A 70 6.29 7.42 4.72
C TYR A 70 6.04 7.34 3.21
N ILE A 71 4.91 6.75 2.87
CA ILE A 71 4.31 6.82 1.53
C ILE A 71 2.87 7.32 1.65
N VAL A 72 2.39 8.00 0.61
CA VAL A 72 0.99 8.37 0.44
C VAL A 72 0.52 7.78 -0.88
N THR A 73 -0.51 6.94 -0.81
CA THR A 73 -1.11 6.27 -1.96
C THR A 73 -2.55 6.71 -2.12
N GLY A 74 -2.98 6.84 -3.36
CA GLY A 74 -4.34 7.16 -3.71
C GLY A 74 -5.02 6.00 -4.40
N THR A 75 -6.27 5.73 -4.06
CA THR A 75 -7.09 4.69 -4.70
C THR A 75 -8.19 5.33 -5.54
N ILE A 76 -8.24 4.91 -6.80
CA ILE A 76 -9.30 5.23 -7.75
C ILE A 76 -10.03 3.94 -8.09
N ALA A 77 -11.33 3.89 -7.83
CA ALA A 77 -12.16 2.74 -8.22
C ALA A 77 -13.25 3.20 -9.19
N LYS A 78 -13.41 2.50 -10.30
CA LYS A 78 -14.42 2.78 -11.34
C LYS A 78 -14.41 4.25 -11.78
N GLY A 79 -13.20 4.80 -11.94
CA GLY A 79 -12.99 6.19 -12.35
C GLY A 79 -13.34 7.24 -11.29
N LYS A 80 -13.45 6.87 -10.01
CA LYS A 80 -13.73 7.80 -8.91
C LYS A 80 -12.63 7.75 -7.87
N TYR A 81 -12.26 8.91 -7.32
CA TYR A 81 -11.36 9.01 -6.18
C TYR A 81 -12.06 8.47 -4.93
N GLU A 82 -11.57 7.36 -4.40
CA GLU A 82 -12.24 6.67 -3.29
C GLU A 82 -11.53 6.92 -1.95
N GLN A 83 -10.19 6.94 -1.96
CA GLN A 83 -9.41 6.95 -0.71
C GLN A 83 -7.99 7.48 -0.92
N VAL A 84 -7.47 8.17 0.08
CA VAL A 84 -6.03 8.46 0.23
C VAL A 84 -5.55 7.80 1.52
N THR A 85 -4.43 7.09 1.45
CA THR A 85 -3.83 6.40 2.59
C THR A 85 -2.38 6.83 2.74
N ARG A 86 -1.99 7.21 3.96
CA ARG A 86 -0.60 7.43 4.35
C ARG A 86 -0.15 6.27 5.23
N GLN A 87 0.95 5.63 4.86
CA GLN A 87 1.66 4.68 5.71
C GLN A 87 2.96 5.31 6.19
N LEU A 88 3.29 5.15 7.47
CA LEU A 88 4.47 5.71 8.13
C LEU A 88 5.15 4.63 8.97
N ILE A 89 6.47 4.56 8.89
CA ILE A 89 7.31 3.90 9.89
C ILE A 89 7.52 4.88 11.04
N VAL A 90 6.85 4.63 12.16
CA VAL A 90 6.94 5.49 13.35
C VAL A 90 8.27 5.28 14.07
N GLY A 91 8.74 4.03 14.13
CA GLY A 91 10.00 3.68 14.76
C GLY A 91 10.10 2.20 15.10
N LYS A 92 11.05 1.86 15.99
CA LYS A 92 11.22 0.51 16.53
C LYS A 92 10.89 0.46 18.02
N GLU A 93 10.32 -0.65 18.44
CA GLU A 93 10.21 -1.03 19.85
C GLU A 93 10.72 -2.47 20.02
N GLY A 94 11.90 -2.62 20.65
CA GLY A 94 12.58 -3.91 20.73
C GLY A 94 12.90 -4.45 19.33
N ASP A 95 12.41 -5.65 19.04
CA ASP A 95 12.55 -6.37 17.76
C ASP A 95 11.40 -6.09 16.77
N GLY A 96 10.46 -5.21 17.13
CA GLY A 96 9.30 -4.88 16.31
C GLY A 96 9.36 -3.48 15.70
N TRP A 97 8.59 -3.32 14.63
CA TRP A 97 8.37 -2.05 13.95
C TRP A 97 7.02 -1.47 14.32
N VAL A 98 6.99 -0.18 14.67
CA VAL A 98 5.75 0.58 14.85
C VAL A 98 5.39 1.20 13.51
N ILE A 99 4.25 0.79 12.94
CA ILE A 99 3.73 1.29 11.67
C ILE A 99 2.41 1.99 11.92
N GLU A 100 2.24 3.17 11.34
CA GLU A 100 0.98 3.91 11.32
C GLU A 100 0.40 3.92 9.91
N SER A 101 -0.91 3.69 9.80
CA SER A 101 -1.68 3.86 8.57
C SER A 101 -2.87 4.77 8.83
N ILE A 102 -2.91 5.92 8.15
CA ILE A 102 -4.04 6.87 8.20
C ILE A 102 -4.72 6.88 6.83
N SER A 103 -6.04 6.77 6.81
CA SER A 103 -6.83 6.79 5.59
C SER A 103 -7.92 7.85 5.66
N THR A 104 -8.12 8.56 4.56
CA THR A 104 -9.21 9.50 4.34
C THR A 104 -10.03 9.04 3.14
N ASP A 105 -11.33 8.85 3.34
CA ASP A 105 -12.24 8.44 2.27
C ASP A 105 -12.80 9.63 1.47
N LYS A 106 -13.56 9.34 0.41
CA LYS A 106 -14.20 10.37 -0.43
C LYS A 106 -15.20 11.27 0.28
N LYS A 107 -15.67 10.89 1.48
CA LYS A 107 -16.53 11.72 2.34
C LYS A 107 -15.71 12.63 3.25
N GLY A 108 -14.38 12.52 3.23
CA GLY A 108 -13.47 13.24 4.11
C GLY A 108 -13.33 12.61 5.50
N ILE A 109 -13.91 11.43 5.72
CA ILE A 109 -13.81 10.71 6.99
C ILE A 109 -12.40 10.16 7.10
N THR A 110 -11.74 10.49 8.21
CA THR A 110 -10.39 9.98 8.50
C THR A 110 -10.44 8.94 9.59
N THR A 111 -9.83 7.79 9.33
CA THR A 111 -9.58 6.72 10.31
C THR A 111 -8.14 6.27 10.21
N GLY A 112 -7.69 5.46 11.16
CA GLY A 112 -6.34 4.92 11.08
C GLY A 112 -6.01 3.92 12.17
N SER A 113 -4.82 3.36 12.05
CA SER A 113 -4.26 2.45 13.05
C SER A 113 -2.77 2.68 13.20
N GLN A 114 -2.27 2.41 14.41
CA GLN A 114 -0.85 2.34 14.70
C GLN A 114 -0.59 1.01 15.39
N MET A 115 0.41 0.26 14.93
CA MET A 115 0.60 -1.14 15.33
C MET A 115 2.08 -1.44 15.53
N LEU A 116 2.40 -2.18 16.59
CA LEU A 116 3.69 -2.83 16.74
C LEU A 116 3.66 -4.20 16.05
N LEU A 117 4.36 -4.34 14.92
CA LEU A 117 4.56 -5.60 14.22
C LEU A 117 5.89 -6.23 14.60
N LYS A 118 5.87 -7.45 15.13
CA LYS A 118 7.05 -8.23 15.50
C LYS A 118 7.31 -9.33 14.48
N GLY A 119 8.58 -9.74 14.34
CA GLY A 119 9.00 -10.78 13.39
C GLY A 119 9.05 -10.35 11.93
N LEU A 120 8.84 -9.06 11.64
CA LEU A 120 8.76 -8.53 10.28
C LEU A 120 10.10 -8.60 9.53
N ASP A 121 11.22 -8.29 10.18
CA ASP A 121 12.56 -8.39 9.57
C ASP A 121 12.87 -9.84 9.14
N ALA A 122 12.52 -10.80 9.98
CA ALA A 122 12.66 -12.22 9.68
C ALA A 122 11.71 -12.67 8.56
N ALA A 123 10.47 -12.18 8.54
CA ALA A 123 9.49 -12.45 7.49
C ALA A 123 9.96 -11.93 6.13
N MET A 124 10.46 -10.70 6.05
CA MET A 124 11.00 -10.10 4.81
C MET A 124 12.22 -10.88 4.28
N SER A 125 13.09 -11.35 5.19
CA SER A 125 14.31 -12.08 4.81
C SER A 125 14.02 -13.52 4.36
N SER A 126 13.08 -14.20 5.02
CA SER A 126 12.75 -15.60 4.75
C SER A 126 11.64 -15.79 3.71
N GLY A 127 10.89 -14.73 3.41
CA GLY A 127 9.64 -14.81 2.67
C GLY A 127 8.51 -15.48 3.46
N ASN A 128 8.68 -15.78 4.75
CA ASN A 128 7.66 -16.41 5.60
C ASN A 128 6.95 -15.38 6.50
N TYR A 129 5.83 -14.85 6.01
CA TYR A 129 5.03 -13.82 6.68
C TYR A 129 4.08 -14.38 7.75
N GLY A 130 3.88 -15.70 7.84
CA GLY A 130 2.99 -16.32 8.84
C GLY A 130 3.46 -16.19 10.29
N ASN A 131 4.73 -15.80 10.50
CA ASN A 131 5.32 -15.57 11.82
C ASN A 131 5.19 -14.13 12.32
N ILE A 132 4.58 -13.23 11.54
CA ILE A 132 4.33 -11.86 11.98
C ILE A 132 3.29 -11.88 13.09
N THR A 133 3.58 -11.18 14.19
CA THR A 133 2.66 -11.02 15.33
C THR A 133 2.47 -9.55 15.64
N ILE A 134 1.36 -9.21 16.28
CA ILE A 134 1.06 -7.83 16.68
C ILE A 134 1.25 -7.71 18.19
N GLY A 135 2.16 -6.82 18.61
CA GLY A 135 2.42 -6.55 20.02
C GLY A 135 1.33 -5.70 20.67
N TRP A 136 0.95 -4.60 20.02
CA TRP A 136 -0.13 -3.72 20.44
C TRP A 136 -0.71 -2.98 19.23
N MET A 137 -1.92 -2.43 19.38
CA MET A 137 -2.59 -1.62 18.37
C MET A 137 -3.30 -0.43 19.02
N LYS A 138 -3.20 0.73 18.37
CA LYS A 138 -4.04 1.91 18.59
C LYS A 138 -4.89 2.14 17.35
N GLN A 139 -6.10 2.67 17.53
CA GLN A 139 -7.03 3.01 16.46
C GLN A 139 -7.46 4.46 16.56
N LEU A 140 -7.41 5.17 15.43
CA LEU A 140 -8.02 6.47 15.24
C LEU A 140 -9.40 6.26 14.62
N ASN A 141 -10.45 6.65 15.33
CA ASN A 141 -11.82 6.55 14.83
C ASN A 141 -12.25 7.80 14.04
N GLU A 142 -13.44 7.74 13.45
CA GLU A 142 -14.00 8.83 12.64
C GLU A 142 -14.23 10.14 13.41
N LYS A 143 -14.32 10.07 14.75
CA LYS A 143 -14.45 11.23 15.64
C LYS A 143 -13.10 11.85 15.98
N GLY A 144 -12.00 11.27 15.51
CA GLY A 144 -10.65 11.71 15.83
C GLY A 144 -10.14 11.22 17.18
N GLU A 145 -10.84 10.29 17.84
CA GLU A 145 -10.43 9.72 19.12
C GLU A 145 -9.46 8.56 18.89
N VAL A 146 -8.42 8.50 19.72
CA VAL A 146 -7.46 7.40 19.74
C VAL A 146 -7.82 6.45 20.86
N ASN A 147 -8.06 5.19 20.51
CA ASN A 147 -8.30 4.11 21.47
C ASN A 147 -7.22 3.05 21.36
N THR A 148 -6.77 2.54 22.51
CA THR A 148 -5.90 1.36 22.54
C THR A 148 -6.77 0.11 22.46
N VAL A 149 -6.40 -0.81 21.58
CA VAL A 149 -7.10 -2.08 21.41
C VAL A 149 -6.75 -2.98 22.59
N ASP A 150 -7.77 -3.43 23.32
CA ASP A 150 -7.59 -4.29 24.48
C ASP A 150 -7.16 -5.71 24.11
N ALA A 151 -6.78 -6.51 25.11
CA ALA A 151 -6.28 -7.87 24.88
C ALA A 151 -7.29 -8.82 24.21
N GLU A 152 -8.59 -8.63 24.44
CA GLU A 152 -9.63 -9.47 23.83
C GLU A 152 -9.80 -9.13 22.35
N GLN A 153 -9.92 -7.84 22.04
CA GLN A 153 -9.97 -7.34 20.67
C GLN A 153 -8.70 -7.67 19.89
N MET A 154 -7.53 -7.61 20.53
CA MET A 154 -6.26 -7.99 19.93
C MET A 154 -6.23 -9.47 19.53
N ARG A 155 -6.77 -10.38 20.36
CA ARG A 155 -6.86 -11.81 19.99
C ARG A 155 -7.75 -12.04 18.78
N PHE A 156 -8.88 -11.33 18.72
CA PHE A 156 -9.77 -11.37 17.56
C PHE A 156 -9.07 -10.85 16.30
N PHE A 157 -8.41 -9.69 16.39
CA PHE A 157 -7.69 -9.08 15.27
C PHE A 157 -6.54 -9.97 14.78
N ALA A 158 -5.75 -10.54 15.70
CA ALA A 158 -4.66 -11.45 15.35
C ALA A 158 -5.15 -12.69 14.59
N SER A 159 -6.32 -13.22 14.95
CA SER A 159 -6.95 -14.34 14.25
C SER A 159 -7.42 -13.97 12.84
N PHE A 160 -7.89 -12.74 12.66
CA PHE A 160 -8.35 -12.22 11.37
C PHE A 160 -7.20 -11.89 10.41
N ILE A 161 -6.11 -11.32 10.91
CA ILE A 161 -5.00 -10.84 10.07
C ILE A 161 -4.04 -11.96 9.67
N LYS A 162 -3.94 -13.05 10.45
CA LYS A 162 -3.01 -14.15 10.15
C LYS A 162 -3.21 -14.75 8.75
N PRO A 163 -4.44 -15.09 8.31
CA PRO A 163 -4.67 -15.54 6.93
C PRO A 163 -4.23 -14.52 5.87
N VAL A 164 -4.30 -13.22 6.17
CA VAL A 164 -3.82 -12.17 5.26
C VAL A 164 -2.31 -12.27 5.10
N TYR A 165 -1.56 -12.35 6.21
CA TYR A 165 -0.11 -12.53 6.15
C TYR A 165 0.30 -13.85 5.48
N GLU A 166 -0.46 -14.92 5.70
CA GLU A 166 -0.22 -16.20 5.01
C GLU A 166 -0.52 -16.11 3.51
N SER A 167 -1.54 -15.34 3.10
CA SER A 167 -1.83 -15.11 1.67
C SER A 167 -0.79 -14.26 0.96
N MET A 168 -0.04 -13.44 1.68
CA MET A 168 1.09 -12.69 1.11
C MET A 168 2.16 -13.65 0.56
N LEU A 169 2.24 -14.88 1.06
CA LEU A 169 3.17 -15.92 0.58
C LEU A 169 2.96 -16.33 -0.88
N THR A 170 1.82 -15.98 -1.48
CA THR A 170 1.47 -16.36 -2.86
C THR A 170 1.69 -15.20 -3.83
N SER A 171 2.95 -14.87 -4.14
CA SER A 171 3.25 -14.05 -5.33
C SER A 171 3.49 -14.95 -6.54
N VAL A 172 2.81 -14.67 -7.65
CA VAL A 172 2.86 -15.45 -8.89
C VAL A 172 3.47 -14.59 -9.99
N GLY A 173 4.79 -14.40 -9.96
CA GLY A 173 5.54 -13.76 -11.03
C GLY A 173 7.00 -13.47 -10.66
N GLU A 174 7.85 -13.31 -11.68
CA GLU A 174 9.18 -12.70 -11.53
C GLU A 174 9.07 -11.22 -11.91
N PHE A 175 9.91 -10.37 -11.31
CA PHE A 175 10.00 -8.97 -11.73
C PHE A 175 10.54 -8.88 -13.16
N ILE A 176 9.86 -8.11 -14.00
CA ILE A 176 10.31 -7.77 -15.35
C ILE A 176 10.50 -6.27 -15.49
N GLU A 177 11.38 -5.83 -16.38
CA GLU A 177 11.59 -4.42 -16.66
C GLU A 177 10.33 -3.79 -17.30
N ALA A 178 9.95 -2.60 -16.83
CA ALA A 178 8.71 -1.92 -17.23
C ALA A 178 8.91 -0.45 -17.62
N GLY A 179 10.16 -0.03 -17.83
CA GLY A 179 10.50 1.30 -18.31
C GLY A 179 10.08 2.42 -17.34
N THR A 180 9.67 3.56 -17.88
CA THR A 180 9.32 4.74 -17.07
C THR A 180 7.84 4.80 -16.72
N ILE A 181 7.53 4.99 -15.44
CA ILE A 181 6.15 5.18 -14.95
C ILE A 181 5.98 6.57 -14.36
N GLN A 182 4.90 7.24 -14.75
CA GLN A 182 4.51 8.55 -14.25
C GLN A 182 3.30 8.42 -13.34
N VAL A 183 3.40 9.02 -12.16
CA VAL A 183 2.36 9.14 -11.14
C VAL A 183 2.47 10.51 -10.47
N PRO A 184 1.52 10.95 -9.63
CA PRO A 184 1.61 12.27 -9.00
C PRO A 184 2.91 12.47 -8.19
N ALA A 185 3.44 11.42 -7.55
CA ALA A 185 4.72 11.49 -6.83
C ALA A 185 5.97 11.74 -7.70
N GLY A 186 5.85 11.63 -9.03
CA GLY A 186 6.92 11.91 -9.99
C GLY A 186 7.00 10.92 -11.15
N SER A 187 8.05 11.06 -11.95
CA SER A 187 8.45 10.13 -13.00
C SER A 187 9.54 9.19 -12.49
N PHE A 188 9.35 7.88 -12.61
CA PHE A 188 10.26 6.85 -12.14
C PHE A 188 10.79 6.07 -13.34
N ALA A 189 12.07 6.23 -13.69
CA ALA A 189 12.71 5.45 -14.75
C ALA A 189 13.12 4.06 -14.24
N GLY A 190 13.16 3.04 -15.09
CA GLY A 190 13.60 1.70 -14.69
C GLY A 190 12.67 0.97 -13.70
N THR A 191 11.36 1.22 -13.77
CA THR A 191 10.44 0.48 -12.90
C THR A 191 10.45 -1.02 -13.22
N SER A 192 10.17 -1.83 -12.21
CA SER A 192 9.91 -3.26 -12.37
C SER A 192 8.43 -3.56 -12.26
N LEU A 193 7.89 -4.40 -13.14
CA LEU A 193 6.53 -4.89 -13.12
C LEU A 193 6.50 -6.32 -12.59
N ILE A 194 5.48 -6.63 -11.81
CA ILE A 194 5.11 -8.00 -11.43
C ILE A 194 3.60 -8.13 -11.53
N GLU A 195 3.15 -9.32 -11.92
CA GLU A 195 1.75 -9.72 -11.83
C GLU A 195 1.53 -10.43 -10.49
N THR A 196 0.51 -10.01 -9.75
CA THR A 196 0.18 -10.59 -8.44
C THR A 196 -1.26 -11.06 -8.45
N GLU A 197 -1.53 -12.18 -7.80
CA GLU A 197 -2.89 -12.65 -7.52
C GLU A 197 -3.14 -12.60 -6.02
N THR A 198 -4.09 -11.78 -5.59
CA THR A 198 -4.49 -11.69 -4.18
C THR A 198 -5.88 -12.30 -3.99
N LYS A 199 -6.06 -13.13 -2.97
CA LYS A 199 -7.38 -13.65 -2.58
C LYS A 199 -8.00 -12.78 -1.50
N VAL A 200 -9.09 -12.10 -1.82
CA VAL A 200 -9.87 -11.29 -0.87
C VAL A 200 -11.27 -11.90 -0.74
N LEU A 201 -11.65 -12.34 0.46
CA LEU A 201 -12.98 -12.92 0.76
C LEU A 201 -13.40 -14.02 -0.24
N GLY A 202 -12.46 -14.89 -0.62
CA GLY A 202 -12.70 -16.00 -1.56
C GLY A 202 -12.69 -15.61 -3.05
N LYS A 203 -12.49 -14.34 -3.40
CA LYS A 203 -12.31 -13.88 -4.78
C LYS A 203 -10.82 -13.64 -5.06
N SER A 204 -10.33 -14.19 -6.17
CA SER A 204 -9.00 -13.85 -6.70
C SER A 204 -9.08 -12.52 -7.47
N ILE A 205 -8.18 -11.60 -7.14
CA ILE A 205 -7.98 -10.33 -7.85
C ILE A 205 -6.56 -10.37 -8.40
N LYS A 206 -6.42 -10.29 -9.73
CA LYS A 206 -5.11 -10.15 -10.36
C LYS A 206 -4.81 -8.67 -10.56
N SER A 207 -3.55 -8.30 -10.38
CA SER A 207 -3.09 -6.93 -10.58
C SER A 207 -1.70 -6.90 -11.19
N LYS A 208 -1.45 -5.85 -11.97
CA LYS A 208 -0.13 -5.42 -12.42
C LYS A 208 0.37 -4.35 -11.47
N THR A 209 1.53 -4.56 -10.88
CA THR A 209 2.09 -3.61 -9.92
C THR A 209 3.52 -3.23 -10.31
N TRP A 210 3.77 -1.93 -10.37
CA TRP A 210 5.05 -1.33 -10.71
C TRP A 210 5.78 -0.88 -9.45
N TYR A 211 7.06 -1.23 -9.38
CA TYR A 211 7.93 -0.98 -8.25
C TYR A 211 9.17 -0.19 -8.65
N HIS A 212 9.70 0.59 -7.71
CA HIS A 212 10.93 1.33 -7.86
C HIS A 212 11.67 1.46 -6.52
N SER A 213 12.96 1.17 -6.49
CA SER A 213 13.74 1.07 -5.24
C SER A 213 13.90 2.39 -4.48
N ALA A 214 13.69 3.53 -5.14
CA ALA A 214 13.67 4.84 -4.47
C ALA A 214 12.45 5.05 -3.55
N VAL A 215 11.38 4.26 -3.71
CA VAL A 215 10.15 4.41 -2.93
C VAL A 215 10.28 3.61 -1.62
N PRO A 216 10.05 4.22 -0.44
CA PRO A 216 10.17 3.54 0.84
C PRO A 216 9.05 2.54 1.11
N ILE A 217 9.19 1.80 2.22
CA ILE A 217 8.22 0.86 2.80
C ILE A 217 7.96 -0.37 1.94
N ASN A 218 7.36 -0.22 0.76
CA ASN A 218 6.96 -1.32 -0.12
C ASN A 218 7.41 -1.15 -1.57
N GLY A 219 8.02 -0.02 -1.93
CA GLY A 219 8.54 0.21 -3.29
C GLY A 219 7.49 0.50 -4.35
N MET A 220 6.19 0.48 -4.02
CA MET A 220 5.12 0.55 -5.01
C MET A 220 4.97 1.96 -5.59
N VAL A 221 5.04 2.06 -6.91
CA VAL A 221 4.77 3.29 -7.67
C VAL A 221 3.32 3.33 -8.15
N LYS A 222 2.84 2.21 -8.70
CA LYS A 222 1.50 2.08 -9.30
C LYS A 222 1.01 0.64 -9.17
N SER A 223 -0.30 0.46 -9.00
CA SER A 223 -0.97 -0.85 -9.12
C SER A 223 -2.27 -0.72 -9.91
N LEU A 224 -2.56 -1.67 -10.77
CA LEU A 224 -3.79 -1.71 -11.56
C LEU A 224 -4.37 -3.12 -11.56
N SER A 225 -5.65 -3.26 -11.21
CA SER A 225 -6.36 -4.54 -11.35
C SER A 225 -6.48 -4.95 -12.82
N ASP A 226 -6.52 -6.26 -13.08
CA ASP A 226 -6.64 -6.83 -14.43
C ASP A 226 -7.87 -6.33 -15.20
N ASP A 227 -8.99 -6.11 -14.50
CA ASP A 227 -10.22 -5.55 -15.03
C ASP A 227 -10.21 -4.01 -15.18
N GLY A 228 -9.10 -3.36 -14.82
CA GLY A 228 -8.95 -1.91 -14.85
C GLY A 228 -9.87 -1.14 -13.89
N SER A 229 -10.60 -1.84 -13.02
CA SER A 229 -11.58 -1.22 -12.12
C SER A 229 -10.93 -0.49 -10.95
N THR A 230 -9.72 -0.86 -10.56
CA THR A 230 -9.01 -0.30 -9.41
C THR A 230 -7.60 0.10 -9.79
N LEU A 231 -7.30 1.39 -9.61
CA LEU A 231 -5.99 2.00 -9.82
C LEU A 231 -5.49 2.53 -8.47
N ILE A 232 -4.27 2.16 -8.09
CA ILE A 232 -3.56 2.71 -6.93
C ILE A 232 -2.32 3.44 -7.45
N GLU A 233 -2.13 4.70 -7.06
CA GLU A 233 -0.98 5.51 -7.46
C GLU A 233 -0.26 6.07 -6.23
N LEU A 234 1.07 6.13 -6.33
CA LEU A 234 1.90 6.84 -5.37
C LEU A 234 1.71 8.35 -5.58
N LEU A 235 1.22 9.02 -4.54
CA LEU A 235 0.94 10.45 -4.54
C LEU A 235 2.11 11.26 -3.99
N SER A 236 2.74 10.77 -2.93
CA SER A 236 3.95 11.34 -2.34
C SER A 236 4.66 10.34 -1.45
N TRP A 237 5.88 10.66 -1.05
CA TRP A 237 6.65 9.91 -0.06
C TRP A 237 7.74 10.82 0.52
N GLY A 238 8.31 10.43 1.66
CA GLY A 238 9.36 11.17 2.35
C GLY A 238 9.95 10.40 3.52
N THR A 239 10.83 11.07 4.27
CA THR A 239 11.62 10.48 5.38
C THR A 239 11.54 11.29 6.68
N ASP A 240 10.72 12.35 6.70
CA ASP A 240 10.53 13.31 7.78
C ASP A 240 9.11 13.23 8.37
N GLY A 241 8.49 12.07 8.24
CA GLY A 241 7.12 11.84 8.66
C GLY A 241 6.95 11.78 10.18
N GLU A 242 5.94 12.49 10.68
CA GLU A 242 5.52 12.39 12.09
C GLU A 242 4.23 11.56 12.24
N PRO A 243 4.08 10.83 13.36
CA PRO A 243 2.87 10.07 13.65
C PRO A 243 1.71 10.99 14.00
N ARG A 244 0.52 10.66 13.49
CA ARG A 244 -0.74 11.32 13.85
C ARG A 244 -1.34 10.73 15.12
N ILE A 245 -1.13 9.43 15.36
CA ILE A 245 -1.60 8.72 16.54
C ILE A 245 -0.51 8.80 17.61
N LYS A 246 -0.83 9.46 18.73
CA LYS A 246 0.06 9.60 19.89
C LYS A 246 -0.30 8.61 20.99
#